data_AF-A0A849WZE2-F1
#
_entry.id   AF-A0A849WZE2-F1
#
_cell.length_a   1.000
_cell.length_b   1.000
_cell.length_c   1.000
_cell.angle_alpha   90.00
_cell.angle_beta   90.00
_cell.angle_gamma   90.00
#
_symmetry.space_group_name_H-M   'P 1'
#
loop_
_entity.id
_entity.type
_entity.pdbx_description
1 polymer ?
#
loop_
_entity_poly.entity_id
_entity_poly.type
_entity_poly.pdbx_seq_one_letter_code
_entity_poly.pdbx_strand_id
1 'polypeptide(L)'
;MKKNFYLIFLSVLFLVHEKSLCESRFSDLNSTLLEEKVQNSRNWDEFHVAMEKLKKDNKEKGTSYIITGTLVTIGSLYGIANNDNIATKLLYGLTSGAGVAAITYGFDDLHNGNAYNSFYHTLLESDLNTEQKNFLVQKYLQNEKEIIKQRKHIKMLAHLLAGAINLYSLSQEKDESAKTFFGVLAGVNLSLGISYYF
;
A
#
# COMPACT_ATOMS: atom_id res chain seq x y z
N MET A 1 -38.84 0.52 6.78
CA MET A 1 -37.88 1.65 6.72
C MET A 1 -36.41 1.26 6.77
N LYS A 2 -35.96 0.22 7.50
CA LYS A 2 -34.52 -0.15 7.60
C LYS A 2 -33.85 -0.65 6.29
N LYS A 3 -34.62 -1.24 5.35
CA LYS A 3 -34.08 -1.79 4.08
C LYS A 3 -33.55 -0.71 3.11
N ASN A 4 -34.16 0.47 3.09
CA ASN A 4 -33.75 1.55 2.16
C ASN A 4 -32.48 2.26 2.61
N PHE A 5 -32.22 2.33 3.93
CA PHE A 5 -30.99 2.93 4.46
C PHE A 5 -29.76 2.07 4.14
N TYR A 6 -29.92 0.74 4.16
CA TYR A 6 -28.85 -0.20 3.81
C TYR A 6 -28.46 -0.11 2.33
N LEU A 7 -29.45 0.03 1.43
CA LEU A 7 -29.22 0.22 0.00
C LEU A 7 -28.60 1.58 -0.34
N ILE A 8 -29.01 2.65 0.35
CA ILE A 8 -28.41 4.00 0.19
C ILE A 8 -26.98 4.01 0.75
N PHE A 9 -26.73 3.37 1.89
CA PHE A 9 -25.39 3.28 2.48
C PHE A 9 -24.45 2.40 1.65
N LEU A 10 -24.93 1.28 1.09
CA LEU A 10 -24.18 0.44 0.15
C LEU A 10 -23.91 1.13 -1.16
N SER A 11 -24.85 1.92 -1.71
CA SER A 11 -24.63 2.67 -2.95
C SER A 11 -23.72 3.87 -2.76
N VAL A 12 -23.76 4.52 -1.59
CA VAL A 12 -22.77 5.56 -1.21
C VAL A 12 -21.40 4.92 -0.96
N LEU A 13 -21.32 3.75 -0.31
CA LEU A 13 -20.06 3.00 -0.18
C LEU A 13 -19.53 2.52 -1.54
N PHE A 14 -20.38 2.05 -2.44
CA PHE A 14 -19.98 1.62 -3.78
C PHE A 14 -19.53 2.81 -4.64
N LEU A 15 -20.23 3.95 -4.58
CA LEU A 15 -19.85 5.16 -5.30
C LEU A 15 -18.58 5.79 -4.72
N VAL A 16 -18.43 5.79 -3.39
CA VAL A 16 -17.18 6.23 -2.72
C VAL A 16 -16.06 5.25 -3.02
N HIS A 17 -16.32 3.95 -3.10
CA HIS A 17 -15.32 2.92 -3.41
C HIS A 17 -14.90 2.94 -4.89
N GLU A 18 -15.81 3.11 -5.85
CA GLU A 18 -15.47 3.25 -7.28
C GLU A 18 -14.72 4.55 -7.55
N LYS A 19 -15.15 5.68 -6.97
CA LYS A 19 -14.44 6.95 -7.12
C LYS A 19 -13.09 6.93 -6.42
N SER A 20 -13.03 6.36 -5.21
CA SER A 20 -11.79 6.15 -4.45
C SER A 20 -10.85 5.15 -5.13
N LEU A 21 -11.34 4.10 -5.80
CA LEU A 21 -10.52 3.12 -6.52
C LEU A 21 -10.00 3.67 -7.84
N CYS A 22 -10.79 4.51 -8.52
CA CYS A 22 -10.38 5.19 -9.74
C CYS A 22 -9.34 6.27 -9.40
N GLU A 23 -9.62 7.13 -8.42
CA GLU A 23 -8.67 8.14 -7.93
C GLU A 23 -7.44 7.51 -7.27
N SER A 24 -7.57 6.41 -6.52
CA SER A 24 -6.45 5.61 -5.98
C SER A 24 -5.60 5.03 -7.09
N ARG A 25 -6.18 4.40 -8.13
CA ARG A 25 -5.38 3.86 -9.24
C ARG A 25 -4.65 4.94 -10.01
N PHE A 26 -5.28 6.08 -10.28
CA PHE A 26 -4.63 7.20 -10.95
C PHE A 26 -3.54 7.84 -10.08
N SER A 27 -3.80 7.95 -8.77
CA SER A 27 -2.86 8.42 -7.76
C SER A 27 -1.65 7.47 -7.64
N ASP A 28 -1.86 6.15 -7.57
CA ASP A 28 -0.82 5.11 -7.50
C ASP A 28 0.00 4.99 -8.78
N LEU A 29 -0.62 5.18 -9.94
CA LEU A 29 0.11 5.32 -11.19
C LEU A 29 1.01 6.56 -11.18
N ASN A 30 0.52 7.67 -10.62
CA ASN A 30 1.26 8.92 -10.55
C ASN A 30 2.44 8.85 -9.56
N SER A 31 2.29 8.25 -8.37
CA SER A 31 3.41 8.05 -7.45
C SER A 31 4.46 7.11 -8.02
N THR A 32 4.04 6.02 -8.66
CA THR A 32 4.98 5.07 -9.28
C THR A 32 5.80 5.78 -10.37
N LEU A 33 5.16 6.65 -11.14
CA LEU A 33 5.80 7.45 -12.18
C LEU A 33 6.70 8.56 -11.59
N LEU A 34 6.36 9.10 -10.42
CA LEU A 34 7.19 10.06 -9.69
C LEU A 34 8.41 9.37 -9.05
N GLU A 35 8.25 8.19 -8.45
CA GLU A 35 9.34 7.36 -7.96
C GLU A 35 10.29 6.95 -9.10
N GLU A 36 9.74 6.56 -10.26
CA GLU A 36 10.54 6.27 -11.44
C GLU A 36 11.33 7.50 -11.91
N LYS A 37 10.73 8.70 -11.87
CA LYS A 37 11.43 9.96 -12.16
C LYS A 37 12.57 10.22 -11.17
N VAL A 38 12.36 9.96 -9.88
CA VAL A 38 13.43 10.04 -8.87
C VAL A 38 14.55 9.05 -9.21
N GLN A 39 14.21 7.79 -9.50
CA GLN A 39 15.17 6.72 -9.81
C GLN A 39 15.96 6.93 -11.12
N ASN A 40 15.39 7.68 -12.06
CA ASN A 40 15.98 7.96 -13.37
C ASN A 40 16.58 9.36 -13.47
N SER A 41 16.60 10.11 -12.37
CA SER A 41 17.24 11.43 -12.31
C SER A 41 18.75 11.31 -12.57
N ARG A 42 19.27 12.17 -13.44
CA ARG A 42 20.67 12.15 -13.87
C ARG A 42 21.56 13.10 -13.09
N ASN A 43 20.95 14.08 -12.43
CA ASN A 43 21.62 15.15 -11.69
C ASN A 43 20.77 15.59 -10.50
N TRP A 44 21.34 16.45 -9.66
CA TRP A 44 20.73 17.02 -8.48
C TRP A 44 19.44 17.78 -8.78
N ASP A 45 19.40 18.60 -9.83
CA ASP A 45 18.24 19.43 -10.13
C ASP A 45 17.03 18.59 -10.52
N GLU A 46 17.22 17.58 -11.38
CA GLU A 46 16.20 16.60 -11.74
C GLU A 46 15.69 15.84 -10.50
N PHE A 47 16.63 15.38 -9.66
CA PHE A 47 16.33 14.65 -8.43
C PHE A 47 15.55 15.52 -7.45
N HIS A 48 15.97 16.76 -7.23
CA HIS A 48 15.32 17.73 -6.35
C HIS A 48 13.87 18.01 -6.79
N VAL A 49 13.66 18.31 -8.08
CA VAL A 49 12.32 18.56 -8.63
C VAL A 49 11.42 17.33 -8.53
N ALA A 50 11.96 16.14 -8.79
CA ALA A 50 11.22 14.89 -8.66
C ALA A 50 10.84 14.62 -7.19
N MET A 51 11.77 14.86 -6.26
CA MET A 51 11.56 14.67 -4.82
C MET A 51 10.52 15.63 -4.25
N GLU A 52 10.53 16.91 -4.60
CA GLU A 52 9.52 17.86 -4.12
C GLU A 52 8.11 17.48 -4.61
N LYS A 53 7.99 17.02 -5.86
CA LYS A 53 6.72 16.51 -6.40
C LYS A 53 6.26 15.24 -5.67
N LEU A 54 7.18 14.29 -5.45
CA LEU A 54 6.88 13.05 -4.74
C LEU A 54 6.48 13.31 -3.28
N LYS A 55 7.13 14.24 -2.58
CA LYS A 55 6.76 14.64 -1.22
C LYS A 55 5.36 15.23 -1.14
N LYS A 56 4.99 16.08 -2.09
CA LYS A 56 3.63 16.64 -2.16
C LYS A 56 2.59 15.53 -2.38
N ASP A 57 2.85 14.65 -3.34
CA ASP A 57 1.98 13.53 -3.68
C ASP A 57 1.80 12.57 -2.49
N ASN A 58 2.88 12.18 -1.82
CA ASN A 58 2.84 11.35 -0.61
C ASN A 58 1.99 11.99 0.50
N LYS A 59 2.04 13.31 0.67
CA LYS A 59 1.23 14.01 1.68
C LYS A 59 -0.28 13.93 1.36
N GLU A 60 -0.65 14.15 0.10
CA GLU A 60 -2.04 14.08 -0.37
C GLU A 60 -2.58 12.64 -0.28
N LYS A 61 -1.75 11.66 -0.66
CA LYS A 61 -2.06 10.23 -0.54
C LYS A 61 -2.18 9.77 0.90
N GLY A 62 -1.22 10.08 1.75
CA GLY A 62 -1.21 9.61 3.12
C GLY A 62 -2.46 10.10 3.88
N THR A 63 -2.86 11.35 3.63
CA THR A 63 -4.12 11.89 4.15
C THR A 63 -5.34 11.11 3.63
N SER A 64 -5.36 10.82 2.32
CA SER A 64 -6.45 10.06 1.68
C SER A 64 -6.55 8.64 2.23
N TYR A 65 -5.42 7.96 2.44
CA TYR A 65 -5.35 6.62 3.05
C TYR A 65 -5.85 6.61 4.50
N ILE A 66 -5.51 7.63 5.29
CA ILE A 66 -6.05 7.77 6.65
C ILE A 66 -7.57 7.91 6.63
N ILE A 67 -8.11 8.81 5.80
CA ILE A 67 -9.56 9.06 5.75
C ILE A 67 -10.32 7.81 5.27
N THR A 68 -9.90 7.25 4.14
CA THR A 68 -10.56 6.08 3.55
C THR A 68 -10.40 4.85 4.43
N GLY A 69 -9.20 4.60 4.96
CA GLY A 69 -8.93 3.51 5.89
C GLY A 69 -9.75 3.61 7.18
N THR A 70 -9.97 4.83 7.71
CA THR A 70 -10.83 5.07 8.86
C THR A 70 -12.29 4.73 8.57
N LEU A 71 -12.83 5.21 7.44
CA LEU A 71 -14.20 4.92 7.03
C LEU A 71 -14.45 3.42 6.83
N VAL A 72 -13.50 2.74 6.16
CA VAL A 72 -13.55 1.30 5.92
C VAL A 72 -13.48 0.53 7.25
N THR A 73 -12.61 0.93 8.17
CA THR A 73 -12.48 0.32 9.51
C THR A 73 -13.78 0.46 10.30
N ILE A 74 -14.33 1.67 10.43
CA ILE A 74 -15.57 1.92 11.18
C ILE A 74 -16.74 1.16 10.55
N GLY A 75 -16.89 1.22 9.23
CA GLY A 75 -17.95 0.50 8.51
C GLY A 75 -17.86 -1.01 8.69
N SER A 76 -16.64 -1.55 8.70
CA SER A 76 -16.38 -2.98 8.93
C SER A 76 -16.70 -3.41 10.35
N LEU A 77 -16.27 -2.65 11.36
CA LEU A 77 -16.60 -2.92 12.76
C LEU A 77 -18.11 -2.88 13.02
N TYR A 78 -18.80 -1.90 12.41
CA TYR A 78 -20.27 -1.85 12.45
C TYR A 78 -20.89 -3.08 11.76
N GLY A 79 -20.36 -3.49 10.61
CA GLY A 79 -20.80 -4.68 9.89
C GLY A 79 -20.64 -5.97 10.70
N ILE A 80 -19.52 -6.13 11.42
CA ILE A 80 -19.29 -7.27 12.33
C ILE A 80 -20.33 -7.31 13.45
N ALA A 81 -20.64 -6.17 14.05
CA ALA A 81 -21.57 -6.07 15.17
C ALA A 81 -23.05 -6.31 14.77
N ASN A 82 -23.41 -6.09 13.51
CA ASN A 82 -24.80 -6.10 13.03
C ASN A 82 -25.12 -7.26 12.07
N ASN A 83 -24.27 -8.26 11.99
CA ASN A 83 -24.48 -9.43 11.15
C ASN A 83 -24.26 -10.69 11.97
N ASP A 84 -24.95 -11.79 11.67
CA ASP A 84 -24.79 -13.07 12.38
C ASP A 84 -24.01 -14.09 11.55
N ASN A 85 -23.90 -13.88 10.24
CA ASN A 85 -23.21 -14.78 9.34
C ASN A 85 -21.68 -14.71 9.55
N ILE A 86 -21.07 -15.84 9.89
CA ILE A 86 -19.62 -15.97 10.17
C ILE A 86 -18.78 -15.60 8.95
N ALA A 87 -19.14 -16.02 7.74
CA ALA A 87 -18.41 -15.66 6.53
C ALA A 87 -18.46 -14.15 6.26
N THR A 88 -19.60 -13.51 6.54
CA THR A 88 -19.74 -12.05 6.42
C THR A 88 -18.93 -11.32 7.50
N LYS A 89 -18.92 -11.80 8.74
CA LYS A 89 -18.05 -11.26 9.81
C LYS A 89 -16.57 -11.38 9.45
N LEU A 90 -16.16 -12.51 8.86
CA LEU A 90 -14.79 -12.75 8.42
C LEU A 90 -14.38 -11.77 7.32
N LEU A 91 -15.24 -11.55 6.33
CA LEU A 91 -15.01 -10.56 5.28
C LEU A 91 -14.82 -9.16 5.89
N TYR A 92 -15.74 -8.73 6.77
CA TYR A 92 -15.59 -7.45 7.45
C TYR A 92 -14.34 -7.39 8.34
N GLY A 93 -13.93 -8.49 8.99
CA GLY A 93 -12.68 -8.54 9.75
C GLY A 93 -11.46 -8.28 8.89
N LEU A 94 -11.36 -8.94 7.73
CA LEU A 94 -10.29 -8.70 6.75
C LEU A 94 -10.32 -7.26 6.22
N THR A 95 -11.51 -6.75 5.89
CA THR A 95 -11.68 -5.38 5.42
C THR A 95 -11.29 -4.35 6.49
N SER A 96 -11.62 -4.61 7.77
CA SER A 96 -11.19 -3.77 8.90
C SER A 96 -9.66 -3.79 9.06
N GLY A 97 -9.03 -4.95 8.92
CA GLY A 97 -7.57 -5.08 8.95
C GLY A 97 -6.91 -4.29 7.82
N ALA A 98 -7.46 -4.36 6.61
CA ALA A 98 -6.99 -3.56 5.48
C ALA A 98 -7.18 -2.05 5.72
N GLY A 99 -8.28 -1.63 6.35
CA GLY A 99 -8.51 -0.25 6.75
C GLY A 99 -7.47 0.26 7.76
N VAL A 100 -7.16 -0.53 8.79
CA VAL A 100 -6.11 -0.20 9.77
C VAL A 100 -4.73 -0.14 9.13
N ALA A 101 -4.44 -1.06 8.21
CA ALA A 101 -3.20 -1.03 7.45
C ALA A 101 -3.10 0.25 6.60
N ALA A 102 -4.17 0.63 5.89
CA ALA A 102 -4.21 1.87 5.12
C ALA A 102 -3.99 3.12 6.00
N ILE A 103 -4.59 3.19 7.18
CA ILE A 103 -4.33 4.27 8.14
C ILE A 103 -2.85 4.32 8.52
N THR A 104 -2.27 3.17 8.84
CA THR A 104 -0.86 3.06 9.22
C THR A 104 0.06 3.53 8.08
N TYR A 105 -0.19 3.06 6.85
CA TYR A 105 0.53 3.51 5.66
C TYR A 105 0.39 5.02 5.47
N GLY A 106 -0.80 5.57 5.65
CA GLY A 106 -1.00 7.01 5.48
C GLY A 106 -0.28 7.86 6.53
N PHE A 107 -0.13 7.37 7.76
CA PHE A 107 0.70 8.02 8.78
C PHE A 107 2.20 7.96 8.44
N ASP A 108 2.67 6.81 7.94
CA ASP A 108 4.05 6.62 7.51
C ASP A 108 4.42 7.57 6.36
N ASP A 109 3.55 7.66 5.34
CA ASP A 109 3.71 8.60 4.20
C ASP A 109 3.76 10.07 4.65
N LEU A 110 2.99 10.43 5.69
CA LEU A 110 2.94 11.79 6.22
C LEU A 110 4.17 12.16 7.06
N HIS A 111 4.66 11.23 7.89
CA HIS A 111 5.74 11.52 8.86
C HIS A 111 7.12 11.13 8.35
N ASN A 112 7.27 9.93 7.81
CA ASN A 112 8.55 9.40 7.35
C ASN A 112 8.73 9.64 5.84
N GLY A 113 7.63 9.64 5.09
CA GLY A 113 7.62 9.82 3.64
C GLY A 113 8.36 8.71 2.90
N ASN A 114 9.03 9.04 1.80
CA ASN A 114 9.68 8.02 0.97
C ASN A 114 11.10 7.67 1.47
N ALA A 115 11.62 6.52 0.99
CA ALA A 115 12.97 6.04 1.32
C ALA A 115 14.11 7.00 0.93
N TYR A 116 13.86 7.92 -0.01
CA TYR A 116 14.81 8.89 -0.51
C TYR A 116 14.88 10.17 0.33
N ASN A 117 13.89 10.44 1.19
CA ASN A 117 13.77 11.69 1.93
C ASN A 117 15.00 12.00 2.79
N SER A 118 15.51 11.02 3.53
CA SER A 118 16.69 11.22 4.39
C SER A 118 17.91 11.65 3.58
N PHE A 119 18.17 10.99 2.46
CA PHE A 119 19.27 11.34 1.56
C PHE A 119 19.05 12.71 0.91
N TYR A 120 17.83 12.99 0.47
CA TYR A 120 17.45 14.28 -0.12
C TYR A 120 17.66 15.44 0.84
N HIS A 121 17.17 15.34 2.07
CA HIS A 121 17.34 16.36 3.11
C HIS A 121 18.83 16.54 3.47
N THR A 122 19.57 15.43 3.58
CA THR A 122 21.04 15.48 3.79
C THR A 122 21.74 16.27 2.69
N LEU A 123 21.43 16.04 1.42
CA LEU A 123 22.03 16.79 0.31
C LEU A 123 21.54 18.23 0.23
N LEU A 124 20.27 18.48 0.50
CA LEU A 124 19.67 19.81 0.49
C LEU A 124 20.37 20.74 1.48
N GLU A 125 20.61 20.24 2.70
CA GLU A 125 21.21 20.98 3.81
C GLU A 125 22.75 20.98 3.79
N SER A 126 23.37 20.29 2.83
CA SER A 126 24.83 20.24 2.71
C SER A 126 25.44 21.42 1.94
N ASP A 127 26.65 21.79 2.35
CA ASP A 127 27.51 22.78 1.68
C ASP A 127 28.22 22.23 0.42
N LEU A 128 27.82 21.05 -0.06
CA LEU A 128 28.39 20.45 -1.25
C LEU A 128 28.10 21.31 -2.49
N ASN A 129 29.06 21.37 -3.39
CA ASN A 129 28.83 22.01 -4.68
C ASN A 129 27.96 21.12 -5.60
N THR A 130 27.47 21.69 -6.70
CA THR A 130 26.56 20.99 -7.62
C THR A 130 27.18 19.72 -8.22
N GLU A 131 28.47 19.72 -8.55
CA GLU A 131 29.14 18.53 -9.11
C GLU A 131 29.21 17.39 -8.09
N GLN A 132 29.51 17.71 -6.83
CA GLN A 132 29.51 16.74 -5.73
C GLN A 132 28.11 16.18 -5.47
N LYS A 133 27.07 17.04 -5.44
CA LYS A 133 25.68 16.60 -5.30
C LYS A 133 25.28 15.67 -6.46
N ASN A 134 25.62 16.03 -7.70
CA ASN A 134 25.35 15.20 -8.88
C ASN A 134 26.00 13.81 -8.76
N PHE A 135 27.28 13.76 -8.38
CA PHE A 135 27.98 12.48 -8.20
C PHE A 135 27.32 11.60 -7.12
N LEU A 136 26.96 12.18 -5.98
CA LEU A 136 26.32 11.44 -4.88
C LEU A 136 24.93 10.94 -5.27
N VAL A 137 24.12 11.77 -5.94
CA VAL A 137 22.80 11.36 -6.44
C VAL A 137 22.92 10.15 -7.36
N GLN A 138 23.83 10.20 -8.34
CA GLN A 138 24.02 9.09 -9.28
C GLN A 138 24.44 7.79 -8.56
N LYS A 139 25.38 7.89 -7.61
CA LYS A 139 25.83 6.73 -6.83
C LYS A 139 24.74 6.15 -5.94
N TYR A 140 23.98 7.02 -5.27
CA TYR A 140 22.87 6.62 -4.43
C TYR A 140 21.78 5.91 -5.24
N LEU A 141 21.33 6.49 -6.36
CA LEU A 141 20.29 5.93 -7.21
C LEU A 141 20.71 4.60 -7.86
N GLN A 142 21.99 4.47 -8.23
CA GLN A 142 22.53 3.20 -8.73
C GLN A 142 22.43 2.10 -7.66
N ASN A 143 22.78 2.40 -6.41
CA ASN A 143 22.71 1.45 -5.30
C ASN A 143 21.25 1.10 -4.93
N GLU A 144 20.35 2.08 -4.91
CA GLU A 144 18.93 1.86 -4.61
C GLU A 144 18.24 0.94 -5.62
N LYS A 145 18.59 1.03 -6.91
CA LYS A 145 18.04 0.12 -7.94
C LYS A 145 18.32 -1.35 -7.63
N GLU A 146 19.54 -1.67 -7.18
CA GLU A 146 19.90 -3.04 -6.80
C GLU A 146 19.16 -3.49 -5.53
N ILE A 147 19.07 -2.63 -4.52
CA ILE A 147 18.35 -2.92 -3.27
C ILE A 147 16.87 -3.18 -3.54
N ILE A 148 16.22 -2.37 -4.38
CA ILE A 148 14.80 -2.52 -4.74
C ILE A 148 14.58 -3.86 -5.44
N LYS A 149 15.46 -4.24 -6.38
CA LYS A 149 15.38 -5.53 -7.08
C LYS A 149 15.49 -6.70 -6.11
N GLN A 150 16.42 -6.64 -5.15
CA GLN A 150 16.57 -7.68 -4.12
C GLN A 150 15.34 -7.76 -3.20
N ARG A 151 14.83 -6.61 -2.74
CA ARG A 151 13.62 -6.55 -1.90
C ARG A 151 12.40 -7.13 -2.60
N LYS A 152 12.20 -6.87 -3.90
CA LYS A 152 11.11 -7.47 -4.69
C LYS A 152 11.16 -9.00 -4.65
N HIS A 153 12.34 -9.59 -4.86
CA HIS A 153 12.51 -11.04 -4.80
C HIS A 153 12.23 -11.61 -3.41
N ILE A 154 12.71 -10.95 -2.35
CA ILE A 154 12.45 -11.40 -0.97
C ILE A 154 10.95 -11.36 -0.65
N LYS A 155 10.27 -10.25 -1.00
CA LYS A 155 8.82 -10.10 -0.80
C LYS A 155 8.03 -11.16 -1.58
N MET A 156 8.39 -11.39 -2.84
CA MET A 156 7.80 -12.44 -3.67
C MET A 156 7.92 -13.80 -2.97
N LEU A 157 9.13 -14.20 -2.57
CA LEU A 157 9.37 -15.50 -1.92
C LEU A 157 8.62 -15.63 -0.59
N ALA A 158 8.60 -14.56 0.22
CA ALA A 158 7.88 -14.55 1.49
C ALA A 158 6.36 -14.76 1.29
N HIS A 159 5.76 -14.05 0.34
CA HIS A 159 4.34 -14.22 0.02
C HIS A 159 4.03 -15.58 -0.58
N LEU A 160 4.87 -16.11 -1.48
CA LEU A 160 4.69 -17.47 -2.01
C LEU A 160 4.78 -18.53 -0.91
N LEU A 161 5.75 -18.41 0.01
CA LEU A 161 5.91 -19.32 1.14
C LEU A 161 4.71 -19.23 2.11
N ALA A 162 4.26 -18.02 2.44
CA ALA A 162 3.06 -17.82 3.25
C ALA A 162 1.81 -18.41 2.57
N GLY A 163 1.68 -18.26 1.25
CA GLY A 163 0.64 -18.90 0.46
C GLY A 163 0.67 -20.42 0.56
N ALA A 164 1.86 -21.03 0.43
CA ALA A 164 2.05 -22.47 0.54
C ALA A 164 1.73 -23.00 1.95
N ILE A 165 2.15 -22.29 3.00
CA ILE A 165 1.82 -22.64 4.39
C ILE A 165 0.30 -22.60 4.60
N ASN A 166 -0.38 -21.56 4.11
CA ASN A 166 -1.83 -21.45 4.23
C ASN A 166 -2.57 -22.54 3.43
N LEU A 167 -2.08 -22.94 2.24
CA LEU A 167 -2.62 -24.09 1.50
C LEU A 167 -2.44 -25.40 2.28
N TYR A 168 -1.29 -25.57 2.94
CA TYR A 168 -1.06 -26.73 3.79
C TYR A 168 -2.04 -26.75 4.97
N SER A 169 -2.18 -25.63 5.69
CA SER A 169 -3.16 -25.49 6.78
C SER A 169 -4.59 -25.75 6.32
N LEU A 170 -5.00 -25.21 5.15
CA LEU A 170 -6.29 -25.50 4.52
C LEU A 170 -6.54 -27.00 4.33
N SER A 171 -5.53 -27.74 3.86
CA SER A 171 -5.68 -29.17 3.55
C SER A 171 -5.75 -30.07 4.78
N GLN A 172 -5.26 -29.60 5.93
CA GLN A 172 -5.28 -30.34 7.20
C GLN A 172 -6.47 -29.97 8.10
N GLU A 173 -7.05 -28.79 7.89
CA GLU A 173 -8.11 -28.25 8.72
C GLU A 173 -9.43 -29.02 8.52
N LYS A 174 -10.17 -29.24 9.60
CA LYS A 174 -11.47 -29.94 9.57
C LYS A 174 -12.64 -28.99 9.72
N ASP A 175 -12.44 -27.87 10.41
CA ASP A 175 -13.45 -26.83 10.54
C ASP A 175 -13.63 -26.05 9.22
N GLU A 176 -14.87 -26.00 8.70
CA GLU A 176 -15.16 -25.37 7.40
C GLU A 176 -14.93 -23.84 7.42
N SER A 177 -15.08 -23.19 8.58
CA SER A 177 -14.82 -21.75 8.70
C SER A 177 -13.31 -21.46 8.66
N ALA A 178 -12.52 -22.26 9.37
CA ALA A 178 -11.06 -22.18 9.36
C ALA A 178 -10.47 -22.58 7.99
N LYS A 179 -11.06 -23.58 7.31
CA LYS A 179 -10.73 -23.87 5.90
C LYS A 179 -10.95 -22.65 5.01
N THR A 180 -12.12 -22.04 5.07
CA THR A 180 -12.42 -20.85 4.27
C THR A 180 -11.41 -19.73 4.55
N PHE A 181 -11.03 -19.53 5.80
CA PHE A 181 -10.01 -18.56 6.21
C PHE A 181 -8.63 -18.84 5.57
N PHE A 182 -8.12 -20.06 5.73
CA PHE A 182 -6.83 -20.44 5.15
C PHE A 182 -6.83 -20.39 3.62
N GLY A 183 -7.94 -20.75 2.98
CA GLY A 183 -8.10 -20.65 1.52
C GLY A 183 -8.01 -19.22 1.01
N VAL A 184 -8.66 -18.27 1.70
CA VAL A 184 -8.56 -16.84 1.34
C VAL A 184 -7.13 -16.32 1.55
N LEU A 185 -6.50 -16.63 2.69
CA LEU A 185 -5.12 -16.19 2.95
C LEU A 185 -4.11 -16.78 1.97
N ALA A 186 -4.30 -18.04 1.57
CA ALA A 186 -3.50 -18.67 0.53
C ALA A 186 -3.64 -17.93 -0.80
N GLY A 187 -4.87 -17.67 -1.24
CA GLY A 187 -5.14 -16.95 -2.48
C GLY A 187 -4.51 -15.56 -2.50
N VAL A 188 -4.73 -14.77 -1.45
CA VAL A 188 -4.16 -13.40 -1.34
C VAL A 188 -2.64 -13.43 -1.38
N ASN A 189 -1.99 -14.29 -0.60
CA ASN A 189 -0.53 -14.34 -0.56
C ASN A 189 0.07 -14.85 -1.87
N LEU A 190 -0.53 -15.84 -2.54
CA LEU A 190 -0.05 -16.29 -3.85
C LEU A 190 -0.20 -15.20 -4.92
N SER A 191 -1.34 -14.50 -4.95
CA SER A 191 -1.55 -13.37 -5.85
C SER A 191 -0.55 -12.24 -5.62
N LEU A 192 -0.27 -11.90 -4.35
CA LEU A 192 0.75 -10.90 -4.00
C LEU A 192 2.14 -11.37 -4.41
N GLY A 193 2.50 -12.63 -4.15
CA GLY A 193 3.76 -13.22 -4.59
C GLY A 193 3.96 -13.08 -6.09
N ILE A 194 2.97 -13.50 -6.89
CA ILE A 194 2.99 -13.38 -8.36
C ILE A 194 3.08 -11.91 -8.79
N SER A 195 2.39 -10.99 -8.11
CA SER A 195 2.45 -9.56 -8.45
C SER A 195 3.83 -8.94 -8.31
N TYR A 196 4.67 -9.44 -7.38
CA TYR A 196 6.04 -8.97 -7.20
C TYR A 196 7.04 -9.56 -8.21
N TYR A 197 6.62 -10.55 -9.00
CA TYR A 197 7.43 -11.12 -10.09
C TYR A 197 7.41 -10.23 -11.34
N PHE A 198 6.30 -9.53 -11.59
CA PHE A 198 6.11 -8.60 -12.70
C PHE A 198 6.43 -7.15 -12.29
#